data_AF-A0A920HRL4-F1
#
_entry.id   AF-A0A920HRL4-F1
#
_cell.length_a   1.000
_cell.length_b   1.000
_cell.length_c   1.000
_cell.angle_alpha   90.00
_cell.angle_beta   90.00
_cell.angle_gamma   90.00
#
_symmetry.space_group_name_H-M   'P 1'
#
loop_
_entity.id
_entity.type
_entity.pdbx_description
1 polymer ?
#
loop_
_entity_poly.entity_id
_entity_poly.type
_entity_poly.pdbx_seq_one_letter_code
_entity_poly.pdbx_strand_id
1 'polypeptide(L)'
;METSQHLFKELENAEKLFSDGSIKNAQKIVRNVIKQSKSLTKIPNKLRHKINAALNKSKYFDEISSFATNPKRENLITKINALAKNPNKDPKKHAHEIHDIQTQWQLLDLSSKPASKSQWLKFNELTNKAWEPCKEYFDEIKQIKINNAEQRKVIIDEIIIFIESNKKNWPDARKLITYLQKTFQKWQQYAPVQNEDLDKLKNMYFEAKKPINEEIKKQEEINKELKNSLIQKVKEIQHEDNELCIQEFIKLKDQWSKIGPAGRKEEKKLWNLFNKSADRFFAEKKDKIKNEIIVIKDLNSKLKKEEISISEINESLKEIIHAKNSNEYKKLQSDIKKELNKVKLLNKESKIKSYIDLYNILNKKIDINHAPNIFLDSINNSFNNNESDLKELNYVCIKLEVKAGIKSLKKDQEIRNQIQLELLSNKFNKSDKSNLDDVDSLIIHFIKNFSTNDAKKSHNDLWKRISKCIEVLL
;
A
#
# COMPACT_ATOMS: atom_id res chain seq x y z
N MET A 1 21.97 -48.44 73.89
CA MET A 1 23.26 -48.31 73.19
C MET A 1 23.10 -48.07 71.69
N GLU A 2 22.08 -48.62 71.04
CA GLU A 2 21.81 -48.43 69.60
C GLU A 2 21.54 -46.97 69.20
N THR A 3 20.81 -46.22 70.03
CA THR A 3 20.51 -44.79 69.79
C THR A 3 21.77 -43.92 69.72
N SER A 4 22.79 -44.18 70.55
CA SER A 4 24.06 -43.44 70.47
C SER A 4 24.86 -43.77 69.22
N GLN A 5 24.84 -45.02 68.74
CA GLN A 5 25.55 -45.44 67.52
C GLN A 5 24.94 -44.81 66.26
N HIS A 6 23.61 -44.71 66.20
CA HIS A 6 22.92 -44.01 65.12
C HIS A 6 23.35 -42.54 65.03
N LEU A 7 23.39 -41.82 66.16
CA LEU A 7 23.82 -40.41 66.20
C LEU A 7 25.28 -40.23 65.76
N PHE A 8 26.17 -41.18 66.06
CA PHE A 8 27.55 -41.16 65.55
C PHE A 8 27.60 -41.26 64.03
N LYS A 9 26.82 -42.16 63.43
CA LYS A 9 26.75 -42.34 61.98
C LYS A 9 26.18 -41.11 61.28
N GLU A 10 25.18 -40.47 61.89
CA GLU A 10 24.65 -39.19 61.38
C GLU A 10 25.71 -38.08 61.42
N LEU A 11 26.51 -37.99 62.49
CA LEU A 11 27.61 -37.01 62.57
C LEU A 11 28.71 -37.28 61.54
N GLU A 12 29.03 -38.54 61.25
CA GLU A 12 29.97 -38.90 60.17
C GLU A 12 29.46 -38.50 58.79
N ASN A 13 28.16 -38.71 58.55
CA ASN A 13 27.51 -38.24 57.33
C ASN A 13 27.56 -36.70 57.23
N ALA A 14 27.33 -35.99 58.34
CA ALA A 14 27.47 -34.53 58.37
C ALA A 14 28.92 -34.08 58.08
N GLU A 15 29.92 -34.77 58.63
CA GLU A 15 31.34 -34.49 58.37
C GLU A 15 31.71 -34.63 56.90
N LYS A 16 31.23 -35.69 56.23
CA LYS A 16 31.38 -35.89 54.78
C LYS A 16 30.72 -34.77 54.00
N LEU A 17 29.46 -34.46 54.29
CA LEU A 17 28.74 -33.36 53.63
C LEU A 17 29.41 -31.99 53.81
N PHE A 18 30.05 -31.74 54.97
CA PHE A 18 30.85 -30.52 55.15
C PHE A 18 32.10 -30.50 54.27
N SER A 19 32.76 -31.64 54.08
CA SER A 19 33.94 -31.77 53.21
C SER A 19 33.56 -31.69 51.72
N ASP A 20 32.39 -32.21 51.36
CA ASP A 20 31.84 -32.19 50.00
C ASP A 20 31.20 -30.82 49.64
N GLY A 21 31.26 -29.83 50.54
CA GLY A 21 30.71 -28.48 50.32
C GLY A 21 29.19 -28.35 50.48
N SER A 22 28.49 -29.44 50.83
CA SER A 22 27.04 -29.48 51.11
C SER A 22 26.70 -28.96 52.52
N ILE A 23 27.13 -27.71 52.81
CA ILE A 23 27.15 -27.11 54.14
C ILE A 23 25.76 -27.08 54.80
N LYS A 24 24.71 -26.64 54.11
CA LYS A 24 23.35 -26.54 54.69
C LYS A 24 22.76 -27.90 55.08
N ASN A 25 23.04 -28.94 54.27
CA ASN A 25 22.60 -30.30 54.57
C ASN A 25 23.34 -30.86 55.78
N ALA A 26 24.65 -30.65 55.86
CA ALA A 26 25.46 -31.01 57.03
C ALA A 26 24.96 -30.31 58.31
N GLN A 27 24.71 -29.00 58.27
CA GLN A 27 24.19 -28.23 59.40
C GLN A 27 22.80 -28.72 59.84
N LYS A 28 21.93 -29.13 58.91
CA LYS A 28 20.61 -29.71 59.23
C LYS A 28 20.75 -31.00 60.02
N ILE A 29 21.67 -31.88 59.62
CA ILE A 29 21.96 -33.12 60.34
C ILE A 29 22.51 -32.81 61.73
N VAL A 30 23.47 -31.89 61.85
CA VAL A 30 24.03 -31.48 63.16
C VAL A 30 22.93 -30.95 64.09
N ARG A 31 22.01 -30.11 63.61
CA ARG A 31 20.87 -29.61 64.41
C ARG A 31 19.93 -30.74 64.86
N ASN A 32 19.65 -31.70 63.97
CA ASN A 32 18.82 -32.86 64.28
C ASN A 32 19.47 -33.75 65.35
N VAL A 33 20.76 -34.06 65.20
CA VAL A 33 21.54 -34.82 66.17
C VAL A 33 21.54 -34.12 67.54
N ILE A 34 21.71 -32.79 67.57
CA ILE A 34 21.64 -32.03 68.83
C ILE A 34 20.27 -32.15 69.46
N LYS A 35 19.19 -32.01 68.69
CA LYS A 35 17.81 -32.15 69.17
C LYS A 35 17.56 -33.54 69.76
N GLN A 36 17.99 -34.59 69.06
CA GLN A 36 17.87 -35.98 69.52
C GLN A 36 18.79 -36.29 70.70
N SER A 37 19.95 -35.63 70.82
CA SER A 37 20.85 -35.84 71.95
C SER A 37 20.29 -35.29 73.27
N LYS A 38 19.40 -34.29 73.22
CA LYS A 38 18.75 -33.70 74.40
C LYS A 38 17.74 -34.63 75.07
N SER A 39 17.21 -35.63 74.36
CA SER A 39 16.30 -36.63 74.93
C SER A 39 17.03 -37.81 75.59
N LEU A 40 18.38 -37.82 75.59
CA LEU A 40 19.17 -38.82 76.30
C LEU A 40 19.37 -38.42 77.76
N THR A 41 19.15 -39.36 78.69
CA THR A 41 19.35 -39.14 80.14
C THR A 41 20.81 -38.88 80.50
N LYS A 42 21.77 -39.45 79.75
CA LYS A 42 23.21 -39.18 79.88
C LYS A 42 23.89 -39.28 78.52
N ILE A 43 24.59 -38.22 78.11
CA ILE A 43 25.32 -38.17 76.83
C ILE A 43 26.72 -38.76 77.04
N PRO A 44 27.14 -39.81 76.30
CA PRO A 44 28.50 -40.33 76.35
C PRO A 44 29.55 -39.27 75.98
N ASN A 45 30.68 -39.22 76.69
CA ASN A 45 31.73 -38.21 76.45
C ASN A 45 32.22 -38.20 74.99
N LYS A 46 32.45 -39.37 74.38
CA LYS A 46 32.85 -39.47 72.97
C LYS A 46 31.83 -38.82 72.02
N LEU A 47 30.53 -38.99 72.29
CA LEU A 47 29.45 -38.41 71.48
C LEU A 47 29.40 -36.90 71.69
N ARG A 48 29.55 -36.43 72.93
CA ARG A 48 29.64 -35.01 73.27
C ARG A 48 30.79 -34.32 72.54
N HIS A 49 31.98 -34.93 72.51
CA HIS A 49 33.14 -34.39 71.78
C HIS A 49 32.87 -34.29 70.27
N LYS A 50 32.25 -35.31 69.67
CA LYS A 50 31.93 -35.31 68.23
C LYS A 50 30.84 -34.30 67.88
N ILE A 51 29.81 -34.17 68.72
CA ILE A 51 28.79 -33.11 68.59
C ILE A 51 29.43 -31.73 68.66
N ASN A 52 30.33 -31.50 69.63
CA ASN A 52 31.04 -30.23 69.78
C ASN A 52 31.95 -29.91 68.58
N ALA A 53 32.65 -30.92 68.03
CA ALA A 53 33.47 -30.75 66.84
C ALA A 53 32.63 -30.39 65.61
N ALA A 54 31.53 -31.12 65.37
CA ALA A 54 30.60 -30.83 64.28
C ALA A 54 29.89 -29.46 64.44
N LEU A 55 29.59 -29.06 65.69
CA LEU A 55 29.09 -27.74 66.03
C LEU A 55 30.08 -26.62 65.71
N ASN A 56 31.34 -26.80 66.08
CA ASN A 56 32.40 -25.82 65.78
C ASN A 56 32.62 -25.71 64.26
N LYS A 57 32.59 -26.83 63.53
CA LYS A 57 32.65 -26.85 62.06
C LYS A 57 31.43 -26.13 61.45
N SER A 58 30.23 -26.35 61.98
CA SER A 58 29.02 -25.62 61.58
C SER A 58 29.17 -24.11 61.79
N LYS A 59 29.68 -23.68 62.95
CA LYS A 59 29.88 -22.25 63.28
C LYS A 59 30.93 -21.60 62.37
N TYR A 60 32.03 -22.30 62.11
CA TYR A 60 33.09 -21.84 61.20
C TYR A 60 32.54 -21.55 59.80
N PHE A 61 31.74 -22.46 59.24
CA PHE A 61 31.10 -22.22 57.94
C PHE A 61 30.05 -21.10 57.99
N ASP A 62 29.32 -20.94 59.10
CA ASP A 62 28.42 -19.80 59.29
C ASP A 62 29.19 -18.47 59.32
N GLU A 63 30.36 -18.43 59.96
CA GLU A 63 31.22 -17.24 60.04
C GLU A 63 31.83 -16.88 58.69
N ILE A 64 32.39 -17.86 57.96
CA ILE A 64 32.88 -17.66 56.58
C ILE A 64 31.76 -17.18 55.67
N SER A 65 30.61 -17.83 55.75
CA SER A 65 29.45 -17.48 54.94
C SER A 65 28.97 -16.05 55.26
N SER A 66 28.94 -15.68 56.54
CA SER A 66 28.61 -14.32 56.98
C SER A 66 29.64 -13.29 56.51
N PHE A 67 30.93 -13.60 56.60
CA PHE A 67 32.01 -12.74 56.13
C PHE A 67 31.89 -12.44 54.62
N ALA A 68 31.54 -13.45 53.82
CA ALA A 68 31.38 -13.29 52.37
C ALA A 68 30.06 -12.60 51.96
N THR A 69 28.97 -12.80 52.73
CA THR A 69 27.62 -12.32 52.34
C THR A 69 27.20 -11.02 53.00
N ASN A 70 27.69 -10.68 54.18
CA ASN A 70 27.35 -9.41 54.84
C ASN A 70 27.76 -8.18 54.03
N PRO A 71 28.96 -8.08 53.44
CA PRO A 71 29.33 -6.96 52.58
C PRO A 71 28.39 -6.83 51.36
N LYS A 72 27.95 -7.97 50.80
CA LYS A 72 27.00 -7.99 49.69
C LYS A 72 25.62 -7.48 50.12
N ARG A 73 25.16 -7.86 51.31
CA ARG A 73 23.89 -7.34 51.89
C ARG A 73 23.95 -5.84 52.15
N GLU A 74 25.05 -5.35 52.72
CA GLU A 74 25.25 -3.90 52.87
C GLU A 74 25.24 -3.19 51.51
N ASN A 75 25.87 -3.77 50.48
CA ASN A 75 25.80 -3.24 49.12
C ASN A 75 24.33 -3.20 48.60
N LEU A 76 23.54 -4.27 48.77
CA LEU A 76 22.12 -4.26 48.41
C LEU A 76 21.32 -3.18 49.18
N ILE A 77 21.61 -2.98 50.47
CA ILE A 77 21.03 -1.90 51.29
C ILE A 77 21.42 -0.52 50.74
N THR A 78 22.68 -0.33 50.32
CA THR A 78 23.11 0.95 49.71
C THR A 78 22.43 1.19 48.36
N LYS A 79 22.28 0.15 47.54
CA LYS A 79 21.59 0.22 46.25
C LYS A 79 20.12 0.59 46.39
N ILE A 80 19.38 -0.10 47.28
CA ILE A 80 17.96 0.21 47.50
C ILE A 80 17.78 1.60 48.14
N ASN A 81 18.70 2.04 49.00
CA ASN A 81 18.69 3.40 49.55
C ASN A 81 18.93 4.46 48.47
N ALA A 82 19.87 4.24 47.55
CA ALA A 82 20.12 5.14 46.43
C ALA A 82 18.88 5.24 45.52
N LEU A 83 18.22 4.11 45.26
CA LEU A 83 16.99 4.03 44.47
C LEU A 83 15.79 4.68 45.18
N ALA A 84 15.68 4.56 46.51
CA ALA A 84 14.66 5.26 47.28
C ALA A 84 14.85 6.79 47.28
N LYS A 85 16.11 7.27 47.29
CA LYS A 85 16.43 8.71 47.25
C LYS A 85 16.28 9.32 45.87
N ASN A 86 16.66 8.58 44.83
CA ASN A 86 16.61 9.00 43.45
C ASN A 86 15.77 8.00 42.64
N PRO A 87 14.43 8.11 42.70
CA PRO A 87 13.56 7.23 41.93
C PRO A 87 13.80 7.34 40.43
N ASN A 88 13.69 6.21 39.73
CA ASN A 88 13.76 6.19 38.28
C ASN A 88 12.51 6.88 37.71
N LYS A 89 12.67 7.60 36.60
CA LYS A 89 11.56 8.31 35.93
C LYS A 89 10.51 7.36 35.36
N ASP A 90 10.89 6.12 35.04
CA ASP A 90 9.99 5.08 34.53
C ASP A 90 9.57 4.14 35.68
N PRO A 91 8.28 4.17 36.10
CA PRO A 91 7.79 3.34 37.21
C PRO A 91 7.97 1.84 37.01
N LYS A 92 7.98 1.34 35.76
CA LYS A 92 8.19 -0.09 35.47
C LYS A 92 9.64 -0.49 35.70
N LYS A 93 10.59 0.31 35.21
CA LYS A 93 12.02 0.05 35.41
C LYS A 93 12.39 0.15 36.89
N HIS A 94 11.85 1.15 37.57
CA HIS A 94 11.99 1.31 39.02
C HIS A 94 11.54 0.05 39.78
N ALA A 95 10.35 -0.46 39.47
CA ALA A 95 9.82 -1.69 40.07
C ALA A 95 10.68 -2.93 39.78
N HIS A 96 11.17 -3.07 38.54
CA HIS A 96 12.08 -4.16 38.17
C HIS A 96 13.38 -4.14 38.96
N GLU A 97 14.02 -2.97 39.10
CA GLU A 97 15.25 -2.82 39.87
C GLU A 97 15.05 -3.18 41.35
N ILE A 98 13.89 -2.82 41.94
CA ILE A 98 13.55 -3.24 43.31
C ILE A 98 13.41 -4.76 43.39
N HIS A 99 12.70 -5.38 42.45
CA HIS A 99 12.56 -6.84 42.41
C HIS A 99 13.88 -7.57 42.22
N ASP A 100 14.80 -7.04 41.41
CA ASP A 100 16.14 -7.62 41.22
C ASP A 100 16.94 -7.58 42.52
N ILE A 101 16.89 -6.46 43.25
CA ILE A 101 17.54 -6.32 44.56
C ILE A 101 16.93 -7.29 45.58
N GLN A 102 15.60 -7.42 45.62
CA GLN A 102 14.90 -8.38 46.49
C GLN A 102 15.26 -9.83 46.14
N THR A 103 15.35 -10.17 44.86
CA THR A 103 15.72 -11.51 44.39
C THR A 103 17.16 -11.82 44.79
N GLN A 104 18.09 -10.88 44.61
CA GLN A 104 19.47 -11.04 45.06
C GLN A 104 19.56 -11.21 46.58
N TRP A 105 18.77 -10.47 47.35
CA TRP A 105 18.68 -10.64 48.79
C TRP A 105 18.19 -12.04 49.19
N GLN A 106 17.09 -12.50 48.56
CA GLN A 106 16.54 -13.85 48.80
C GLN A 106 17.55 -14.94 48.44
N LEU A 107 18.28 -14.80 47.33
CA LEU A 107 19.34 -15.73 46.94
C LEU A 107 20.47 -15.79 47.96
N LEU A 108 20.86 -14.64 48.55
CA LEU A 108 21.84 -14.62 49.63
C LEU A 108 21.31 -15.36 50.87
N ASP A 109 20.06 -15.16 51.26
CA ASP A 109 19.46 -15.87 52.40
C ASP A 109 19.29 -17.38 52.14
N LEU A 110 18.99 -17.78 50.90
CA LEU A 110 18.89 -19.18 50.49
C LEU A 110 20.26 -19.88 50.37
N SER A 111 21.33 -19.15 50.08
CA SER A 111 22.69 -19.72 49.91
C SER A 111 23.57 -19.63 51.16
N SER A 112 23.28 -18.72 52.09
CA SER A 112 24.15 -18.42 53.25
C SER A 112 23.40 -18.42 54.58
N LYS A 113 24.09 -18.04 55.66
CA LYS A 113 23.46 -17.68 56.94
C LYS A 113 22.52 -16.50 56.70
N PRO A 114 21.26 -16.52 57.19
CA PRO A 114 20.32 -15.42 57.02
C PRO A 114 20.85 -14.09 57.55
N ALA A 115 20.37 -12.99 56.97
CA ALA A 115 20.68 -11.65 57.44
C ALA A 115 20.38 -11.47 58.94
N SER A 116 21.13 -10.58 59.59
CA SER A 116 20.80 -10.16 60.96
C SER A 116 19.46 -9.41 61.00
N LYS A 117 18.79 -9.43 62.15
CA LYS A 117 17.49 -8.74 62.34
C LYS A 117 17.57 -7.24 61.99
N SER A 118 18.65 -6.58 62.36
CA SER A 118 18.87 -5.15 62.07
C SER A 118 19.03 -4.88 60.57
N GLN A 119 19.81 -5.72 59.88
CA GLN A 119 19.99 -5.60 58.43
C GLN A 119 18.69 -5.83 57.65
N TRP A 120 17.91 -6.85 58.05
CA TRP A 120 16.61 -7.12 57.43
C TRP A 120 15.62 -5.99 57.65
N LEU A 121 15.50 -5.46 58.88
CA LEU A 121 14.62 -4.33 59.18
C LEU A 121 14.97 -3.11 58.33
N LYS A 122 16.26 -2.77 58.26
CA LYS A 122 16.77 -1.65 57.45
C LYS A 122 16.49 -1.84 55.96
N PHE A 123 16.75 -3.04 55.44
CA PHE A 123 16.47 -3.38 54.05
C PHE A 123 14.98 -3.24 53.74
N ASN A 124 14.12 -3.84 54.56
CA ASN A 124 12.67 -3.83 54.37
C ASN A 124 12.06 -2.42 54.42
N GLU A 125 12.50 -1.59 55.38
CA GLU A 125 12.06 -0.19 55.46
C GLU A 125 12.43 0.60 54.20
N LEU A 126 13.68 0.47 53.73
CA LEU A 126 14.15 1.14 52.51
C LEU A 126 13.46 0.60 51.25
N THR A 127 13.17 -0.71 51.20
CA THR A 127 12.39 -1.31 50.12
C THR A 127 10.97 -0.74 50.08
N ASN A 128 10.31 -0.58 51.23
CA ASN A 128 8.98 0.03 51.28
C ASN A 128 9.00 1.48 50.77
N LYS A 129 9.97 2.29 51.22
CA LYS A 129 10.17 3.67 50.71
C LYS A 129 10.45 3.69 49.21
N ALA A 130 11.24 2.73 48.71
CA ALA A 130 11.51 2.59 47.29
C ALA A 130 10.26 2.28 46.47
N TRP A 131 9.24 1.61 47.02
CA TRP A 131 7.99 1.31 46.31
C TRP A 131 7.00 2.48 46.28
N GLU A 132 7.08 3.42 47.22
CA GLU A 132 6.14 4.56 47.33
C GLU A 132 5.94 5.33 45.99
N PRO A 133 7.01 5.67 45.23
CA PRO A 133 6.86 6.40 43.96
C PRO A 133 6.09 5.63 42.88
N CYS A 134 6.08 4.30 42.93
CA CYS A 134 5.38 3.47 41.94
C CYS A 134 3.96 3.09 42.37
N LYS A 135 3.57 3.38 43.61
CA LYS A 135 2.29 2.94 44.16
C LYS A 135 1.11 3.49 43.35
N GLU A 136 1.09 4.80 43.11
CA GLU A 136 0.04 5.47 42.34
C GLU A 136 -0.08 4.90 40.92
N TYR A 137 1.04 4.68 40.25
CA TYR A 137 1.07 4.08 38.91
C TYR A 137 0.45 2.67 38.86
N PHE A 138 0.77 1.81 39.83
CA PHE A 138 0.20 0.46 39.87
C PHE A 138 -1.27 0.45 40.30
N ASP A 139 -1.67 1.38 41.18
CA ASP A 139 -3.06 1.59 41.56
C ASP A 139 -3.88 2.06 40.34
N GLU A 140 -3.37 3.00 39.54
CA GLU A 140 -3.99 3.43 38.27
C GLU A 140 -4.13 2.27 37.28
N ILE A 141 -3.07 1.48 37.06
CA ILE A 141 -3.14 0.29 36.20
C ILE A 141 -4.17 -0.71 36.73
N LYS A 142 -4.24 -0.90 38.05
CA LYS A 142 -5.21 -1.79 38.66
C LYS A 142 -6.63 -1.30 38.38
N GLN A 143 -6.89 0.01 38.52
CA GLN A 143 -8.18 0.61 38.18
C GLN A 143 -8.52 0.46 36.69
N ILE A 144 -7.55 0.69 35.78
CA ILE A 144 -7.73 0.47 34.35
C ILE A 144 -8.14 -0.99 34.07
N LYS A 145 -7.47 -1.96 34.70
CA LYS A 145 -7.80 -3.39 34.55
C LYS A 145 -9.20 -3.74 35.07
N ILE A 146 -9.64 -3.12 36.16
CA ILE A 146 -11.00 -3.30 36.72
C ILE A 146 -12.03 -2.70 35.76
N ASN A 147 -11.85 -1.45 35.32
CA ASN A 147 -12.73 -0.83 34.34
C ASN A 147 -12.78 -1.62 33.03
N ASN A 148 -11.64 -2.10 32.52
CA ASN A 148 -11.61 -2.96 31.33
C ASN A 148 -12.40 -4.26 31.53
N ALA A 149 -12.36 -4.85 32.73
CA ALA A 149 -13.16 -6.04 33.06
C ALA A 149 -14.66 -5.73 33.00
N GLU A 150 -15.09 -4.58 33.52
CA GLU A 150 -16.47 -4.11 33.48
C GLU A 150 -16.93 -3.85 32.04
N GLN A 151 -16.13 -3.16 31.23
CA GLN A 151 -16.44 -2.91 29.81
C GLN A 151 -16.58 -4.21 29.01
N ARG A 152 -15.75 -5.23 29.33
CA ARG A 152 -15.91 -6.57 28.74
C ARG A 152 -17.23 -7.24 29.13
N LYS A 153 -17.70 -7.09 30.38
CA LYS A 153 -19.02 -7.58 30.79
C LYS A 153 -20.14 -6.88 30.01
N VAL A 154 -20.06 -5.55 29.85
CA VAL A 154 -21.02 -4.79 29.03
C VAL A 154 -21.11 -5.32 27.60
N ILE A 155 -19.96 -5.64 26.97
CA ILE A 155 -19.95 -6.23 25.62
C ILE A 155 -20.64 -7.60 25.59
N ILE A 156 -20.46 -8.42 26.63
CA ILE A 156 -21.14 -9.72 26.75
C ILE A 156 -22.65 -9.50 26.85
N ASP A 157 -23.08 -8.56 27.68
CA ASP A 157 -24.49 -8.23 27.87
C ASP A 157 -25.11 -7.67 26.57
N GLU A 158 -24.38 -6.81 25.83
CA GLU A 158 -24.78 -6.34 24.48
C GLU A 158 -25.04 -7.52 23.53
N ILE A 159 -24.18 -8.55 23.56
CA ILE A 159 -24.36 -9.76 22.74
C ILE A 159 -25.61 -10.52 23.17
N ILE A 160 -25.85 -10.69 24.46
CA ILE A 160 -27.02 -11.40 24.99
C ILE A 160 -28.32 -10.66 24.59
N ILE A 161 -28.38 -9.35 24.81
CA ILE A 161 -29.52 -8.50 24.42
C ILE A 161 -29.79 -8.58 22.92
N PHE A 162 -28.73 -8.56 22.09
CA PHE A 162 -28.85 -8.71 20.66
C PHE A 162 -29.49 -10.06 20.28
N ILE A 163 -29.09 -11.15 20.94
CA ILE A 163 -29.64 -12.49 20.70
C ILE A 163 -31.12 -12.54 21.08
N GLU A 164 -31.48 -12.03 22.27
CA GLU A 164 -32.85 -12.02 22.75
C GLU A 164 -33.78 -11.24 21.83
N SER A 165 -33.32 -10.08 21.36
CA SER A 165 -34.07 -9.21 20.44
C SER A 165 -34.28 -9.83 19.06
N ASN A 166 -33.35 -10.67 18.59
CA ASN A 166 -33.37 -11.23 17.23
C ASN A 166 -33.78 -12.72 17.18
N LYS A 167 -34.12 -13.35 18.31
CA LYS A 167 -34.41 -14.78 18.41
C LYS A 167 -35.52 -15.27 17.46
N LYS A 168 -36.50 -14.41 17.16
CA LYS A 168 -37.63 -14.72 16.25
C LYS A 168 -37.33 -14.45 14.78
N ASN A 169 -36.44 -13.50 14.49
CA ASN A 169 -36.13 -13.09 13.14
C ASN A 169 -34.67 -12.64 13.07
N TRP A 170 -33.80 -13.58 12.71
CA TRP A 170 -32.37 -13.32 12.65
C TRP A 170 -32.00 -12.48 11.42
N PRO A 171 -31.12 -11.49 11.57
CA PRO A 171 -30.50 -10.82 10.44
C PRO A 171 -29.73 -11.78 9.54
N ASP A 172 -29.48 -11.37 8.29
CA ASP A 172 -28.67 -12.13 7.34
C ASP A 172 -27.27 -12.45 7.90
N ALA A 173 -26.73 -13.61 7.52
CA ALA A 173 -25.42 -14.09 7.95
C ALA A 173 -24.29 -13.05 7.79
N ARG A 174 -24.33 -12.21 6.74
CA ARG A 174 -23.33 -11.13 6.54
C ARG A 174 -23.38 -10.11 7.69
N LYS A 175 -24.58 -9.71 8.13
CA LYS A 175 -24.78 -8.75 9.22
C LYS A 175 -24.35 -9.38 10.55
N LEU A 176 -24.68 -10.65 10.79
CA LEU A 176 -24.26 -11.40 11.98
C LEU A 176 -22.72 -11.52 12.07
N ILE A 177 -22.05 -11.88 10.98
CA ILE A 177 -20.58 -11.95 10.91
C ILE A 177 -19.98 -10.57 11.20
N THR A 178 -20.52 -9.51 10.59
CA THR A 178 -20.06 -8.14 10.81
C THR A 178 -20.25 -7.70 12.27
N TYR A 179 -21.38 -8.07 12.88
CA TYR A 179 -21.65 -7.80 14.29
C TYR A 179 -20.61 -8.46 15.19
N LEU A 180 -20.34 -9.76 15.01
CA LEU A 180 -19.32 -10.48 15.77
C LEU A 180 -17.91 -9.93 15.59
N GLN A 181 -17.57 -9.45 14.39
CA GLN A 181 -16.29 -8.79 14.15
C GLN A 181 -16.16 -7.48 14.93
N LYS A 182 -17.22 -6.65 14.93
CA LYS A 182 -17.25 -5.38 15.67
C LYS A 182 -17.19 -5.59 17.18
N THR A 183 -17.96 -6.54 17.72
CA THR A 183 -17.94 -6.84 19.16
C THR A 183 -16.58 -7.43 19.58
N PHE A 184 -15.94 -8.23 18.73
CA PHE A 184 -14.60 -8.72 18.99
C PHE A 184 -13.54 -7.62 18.96
N GLN A 185 -13.64 -6.65 18.04
CA GLN A 185 -12.76 -5.49 18.02
C GLN A 185 -12.90 -4.65 19.31
N LYS A 186 -14.13 -4.35 19.74
CA LYS A 186 -14.39 -3.69 21.04
C LYS A 186 -13.77 -4.48 22.19
N TRP A 187 -13.96 -5.80 22.20
CA TRP A 187 -13.42 -6.68 23.24
C TRP A 187 -11.89 -6.62 23.34
N GLN A 188 -11.20 -6.53 22.21
CA GLN A 188 -9.74 -6.44 22.15
C GLN A 188 -9.20 -5.10 22.66
N GLN A 189 -9.96 -4.01 22.53
CA GLN A 189 -9.56 -2.68 23.00
C GLN A 189 -9.46 -2.61 24.53
N TYR A 190 -10.31 -3.36 25.24
CA TYR A 190 -10.31 -3.42 26.70
C TYR A 190 -9.33 -4.49 27.22
N ALA A 191 -8.04 -4.28 27.01
CA ALA A 191 -6.95 -5.11 27.54
C ALA A 191 -5.83 -4.20 28.09
N PRO A 192 -5.15 -4.55 29.21
CA PRO A 192 -5.24 -5.79 29.98
C PRO A 192 -6.38 -5.82 31.01
N VAL A 193 -6.66 -7.01 31.54
CA VAL A 193 -7.60 -7.27 32.66
C VAL A 193 -6.84 -8.05 33.75
N GLN A 194 -7.39 -8.11 34.97
CA GLN A 194 -6.83 -8.93 36.05
C GLN A 194 -6.81 -10.41 35.67
N ASN A 195 -5.83 -11.15 36.18
CA ASN A 195 -5.63 -12.56 35.82
C ASN A 195 -6.81 -13.43 36.28
N GLU A 196 -7.39 -13.10 37.44
CA GLU A 196 -8.53 -13.81 38.04
C GLU A 196 -9.81 -13.71 37.20
N ASP A 197 -9.96 -12.61 36.45
CA ASP A 197 -11.13 -12.32 35.63
C ASP A 197 -10.94 -12.74 34.17
N LEU A 198 -9.69 -12.85 33.70
CA LEU A 198 -9.37 -13.09 32.29
C LEU A 198 -10.05 -14.35 31.74
N ASP A 199 -9.86 -15.49 32.41
CA ASP A 199 -10.40 -16.77 31.96
C ASP A 199 -11.92 -16.82 32.08
N LYS A 200 -12.48 -16.24 33.15
CA LYS A 200 -13.93 -16.15 33.36
C LYS A 200 -14.60 -15.35 32.25
N LEU A 201 -14.12 -14.13 32.00
CA LEU A 201 -14.65 -13.24 30.97
C LEU A 201 -14.49 -13.84 29.58
N LYS A 202 -13.34 -14.47 29.29
CA LYS A 202 -13.12 -15.18 28.03
C LYS A 202 -14.18 -16.26 27.81
N ASN A 203 -14.42 -17.13 28.79
CA ASN A 203 -15.42 -18.19 28.69
C ASN A 203 -16.84 -17.62 28.52
N MET A 204 -17.22 -16.60 29.29
CA MET A 204 -18.52 -15.93 29.15
C MET A 204 -18.72 -15.34 27.76
N TYR A 205 -17.70 -14.70 27.18
CA TYR A 205 -17.75 -14.16 25.82
C TYR A 205 -17.91 -15.26 24.75
N PHE A 206 -17.22 -16.39 24.91
CA PHE A 206 -17.36 -17.53 24.00
C PHE A 206 -18.75 -18.15 24.04
N GLU A 207 -19.31 -18.35 25.23
CA GLU A 207 -20.66 -18.86 25.39
C GLU A 207 -21.71 -17.87 24.86
N ALA A 208 -21.57 -16.57 25.16
CA ALA A 208 -22.51 -15.55 24.70
C ALA A 208 -22.62 -15.50 23.16
N LYS A 209 -21.51 -15.62 22.42
CA LYS A 209 -21.56 -15.58 20.95
C LYS A 209 -21.93 -16.91 20.27
N LYS A 210 -22.01 -18.00 21.03
CA LYS A 210 -22.25 -19.35 20.47
C LYS A 210 -23.55 -19.44 19.67
N PRO A 211 -24.71 -18.91 20.13
CA PRO A 211 -25.95 -18.95 19.37
C PRO A 211 -25.87 -18.22 18.03
N ILE A 212 -25.17 -17.08 17.97
CA ILE A 212 -24.97 -16.32 16.72
C ILE A 212 -24.15 -17.16 15.72
N ASN A 213 -23.11 -17.84 16.20
CA ASN A 213 -22.31 -18.72 15.32
C ASN A 213 -23.09 -19.93 14.82
N GLU A 214 -23.94 -20.53 15.65
CA GLU A 214 -24.82 -21.63 15.25
C GLU A 214 -25.82 -21.17 14.20
N GLU A 215 -26.41 -19.99 14.36
CA GLU A 215 -27.32 -19.40 13.38
C GLU A 215 -26.62 -19.07 12.06
N ILE A 216 -25.42 -18.49 12.09
CA ILE A 216 -24.60 -18.26 10.89
C ILE A 216 -24.40 -19.58 10.13
N LYS A 217 -24.04 -20.66 10.83
CA LYS A 217 -23.84 -21.98 10.19
C LYS A 217 -25.12 -22.50 9.53
N LYS A 218 -26.26 -22.42 10.21
CA LYS A 218 -27.56 -22.82 9.66
C LYS A 218 -27.89 -22.05 8.38
N GLN A 219 -27.74 -20.73 8.39
CA GLN A 219 -27.98 -19.90 7.20
C GLN A 219 -26.99 -20.21 6.07
N GLU A 220 -25.71 -20.45 6.40
CA GLU A 220 -24.70 -20.85 5.41
C GLU A 220 -25.02 -22.21 4.76
N GLU A 221 -25.56 -23.17 5.51
CA GLU A 221 -26.01 -24.47 5.01
C GLU A 221 -27.22 -24.32 4.06
N ILE A 222 -28.23 -23.53 4.45
CA ILE A 222 -29.37 -23.23 3.57
C ILE A 222 -28.92 -22.53 2.28
N ASN A 223 -28.04 -21.52 2.40
CA ASN A 223 -27.48 -20.81 1.25
C ASN A 223 -26.68 -21.74 0.33
N LYS A 224 -25.96 -22.73 0.90
CA LYS A 224 -25.24 -23.76 0.15
C LYS A 224 -26.20 -24.58 -0.70
N GLU A 225 -27.31 -25.04 -0.13
CA GLU A 225 -28.32 -25.83 -0.84
C GLU A 225 -28.97 -25.03 -1.97
N LEU A 226 -29.36 -23.77 -1.70
CA LEU A 226 -29.91 -22.87 -2.73
C LEU A 226 -28.92 -22.65 -3.88
N LYS A 227 -27.64 -22.44 -3.57
CA LYS A 227 -26.58 -22.30 -4.58
C LYS A 227 -26.35 -23.57 -5.38
N ASN A 228 -26.40 -24.75 -4.74
CA ASN A 228 -26.35 -26.02 -5.45
C ASN A 228 -27.53 -26.18 -6.42
N SER A 229 -28.74 -25.81 -6.00
CA SER A 229 -29.92 -25.81 -6.88
C SER A 229 -29.73 -24.87 -8.09
N LEU A 230 -29.16 -23.68 -7.90
CA LEU A 230 -28.83 -22.79 -9.01
C LEU A 230 -27.80 -23.40 -9.97
N ILE A 231 -26.76 -24.08 -9.46
CA ILE A 231 -25.79 -24.78 -10.31
C ILE A 231 -26.48 -25.85 -11.15
N GLN A 232 -27.42 -26.60 -10.56
CA GLN A 232 -28.20 -27.60 -11.29
C GLN A 232 -29.04 -26.94 -12.39
N LYS A 233 -29.74 -25.84 -12.09
CA LYS A 233 -30.48 -25.07 -13.11
C LYS A 233 -29.58 -24.59 -14.26
N VAL A 234 -28.36 -24.12 -13.97
CA VAL A 234 -27.39 -23.74 -15.02
C VAL A 234 -26.99 -24.93 -15.91
N LYS A 235 -26.87 -26.13 -15.34
CA LYS A 235 -26.58 -27.36 -16.10
C LYS A 235 -27.76 -27.79 -16.97
N GLU A 236 -28.98 -27.50 -16.55
CA GLU A 236 -30.21 -27.83 -17.29
C GLU A 236 -30.51 -26.85 -18.43
N ILE A 237 -29.95 -25.63 -18.42
CA ILE A 237 -30.09 -24.68 -19.55
C ILE A 237 -29.59 -25.34 -20.84
N GLN A 238 -30.52 -25.56 -21.77
CA GLN A 238 -30.27 -26.05 -23.13
C GLN A 238 -31.24 -25.32 -24.06
N HIS A 239 -30.71 -24.48 -24.94
CA HIS A 239 -31.44 -23.86 -26.04
C HIS A 239 -30.59 -23.95 -27.31
N GLU A 240 -31.25 -23.92 -28.47
CA GLU A 240 -30.56 -23.87 -29.77
C GLU A 240 -29.82 -22.53 -29.96
N ASP A 241 -30.34 -21.44 -29.39
CA ASP A 241 -29.70 -20.13 -29.39
C ASP A 241 -28.82 -19.92 -28.14
N ASN A 242 -27.53 -19.74 -28.38
CA ASN A 242 -26.52 -19.51 -27.36
C ASN A 242 -26.72 -18.14 -26.65
N GLU A 243 -27.28 -17.13 -27.32
CA GLU A 243 -27.55 -15.84 -26.70
C GLU A 243 -28.64 -15.93 -25.63
N LEU A 244 -29.68 -16.72 -25.88
CA LEU A 244 -30.74 -17.00 -24.89
C LEU A 244 -30.18 -17.76 -23.68
N CYS A 245 -29.29 -18.73 -23.89
CA CYS A 245 -28.59 -19.43 -22.80
C CYS A 245 -27.79 -18.46 -21.91
N ILE A 246 -27.09 -17.51 -22.53
CA ILE A 246 -26.33 -16.47 -21.79
C ILE A 246 -27.28 -15.58 -20.99
N GLN A 247 -28.42 -15.16 -21.55
CA GLN A 247 -29.40 -14.33 -20.84
C GLN A 247 -30.00 -15.04 -19.63
N GLU A 248 -30.37 -16.32 -19.76
CA GLU A 248 -30.86 -17.14 -18.65
C GLU A 248 -29.79 -17.32 -17.56
N PHE A 249 -28.54 -17.58 -17.95
CA PHE A 249 -27.43 -17.64 -17.01
C PHE A 249 -27.23 -16.31 -16.25
N ILE A 250 -27.36 -15.17 -16.92
CA ILE A 250 -27.27 -13.85 -16.28
C ILE A 250 -28.38 -13.68 -15.22
N LYS A 251 -29.61 -14.11 -15.50
CA LYS A 251 -30.71 -14.11 -14.51
C LYS A 251 -30.40 -14.99 -13.30
N LEU A 252 -29.86 -16.19 -13.52
CA LEU A 252 -29.43 -17.08 -12.43
C LEU A 252 -28.25 -16.51 -11.63
N LYS A 253 -27.35 -15.78 -12.29
CA LYS A 253 -26.23 -15.08 -11.63
C LYS A 253 -26.72 -13.93 -10.75
N ASP A 254 -27.76 -13.20 -11.16
CA ASP A 254 -28.40 -12.19 -10.31
C ASP A 254 -29.02 -12.84 -9.06
N GLN A 255 -29.76 -13.94 -9.25
CA GLN A 255 -30.29 -14.73 -8.12
C GLN A 255 -29.19 -15.23 -7.19
N TRP A 256 -28.07 -15.72 -7.74
CA TRP A 256 -26.89 -16.13 -6.95
C TRP A 256 -26.37 -14.99 -6.06
N SER A 257 -26.30 -13.77 -6.59
CA SER A 257 -25.76 -12.61 -5.88
C SER A 257 -26.62 -12.18 -4.69
N LYS A 258 -27.94 -12.39 -4.80
CA LYS A 258 -28.93 -12.13 -3.75
C LYS A 258 -28.86 -13.16 -2.63
N ILE A 259 -28.41 -14.38 -2.91
CA ILE A 259 -28.17 -15.40 -1.87
C ILE A 259 -27.00 -14.96 -0.98
N GLY A 260 -27.16 -15.17 0.33
CA GLY A 260 -26.12 -14.91 1.33
C GLY A 260 -24.86 -15.78 1.14
N PRO A 261 -23.84 -15.60 1.99
CA PRO A 261 -22.64 -16.44 1.97
C PRO A 261 -23.00 -17.89 2.35
N ALA A 262 -22.29 -18.85 1.76
CA ALA A 262 -22.41 -20.28 2.08
C ALA A 262 -21.15 -20.81 2.82
N GLY A 263 -20.47 -19.94 3.56
CA GLY A 263 -19.21 -20.25 4.25
C GLY A 263 -17.97 -20.12 3.37
N ARG A 264 -16.86 -19.63 3.96
CA ARG A 264 -15.63 -19.26 3.21
C ARG A 264 -15.04 -20.39 2.36
N LYS A 265 -15.06 -21.63 2.86
CA LYS A 265 -14.47 -22.79 2.16
C LYS A 265 -15.34 -23.27 1.00
N GLU A 266 -16.64 -23.28 1.19
CA GLU A 266 -17.60 -23.83 0.23
C GLU A 266 -17.97 -22.80 -0.84
N GLU A 267 -18.10 -21.52 -0.49
CA GLU A 267 -18.41 -20.43 -1.42
C GLU A 267 -17.51 -20.44 -2.66
N LYS A 268 -16.18 -20.57 -2.46
CA LYS A 268 -15.22 -20.59 -3.57
C LYS A 268 -15.42 -21.82 -4.47
N LYS A 269 -15.70 -22.99 -3.89
CA LYS A 269 -15.95 -24.22 -4.66
C LYS A 269 -17.24 -24.09 -5.47
N LEU A 270 -18.32 -23.65 -4.83
CA LEU A 270 -19.62 -23.46 -5.44
C LEU A 270 -19.56 -22.44 -6.58
N TRP A 271 -18.88 -21.30 -6.37
CA TRP A 271 -18.68 -20.28 -7.40
C TRP A 271 -17.89 -20.80 -8.61
N ASN A 272 -16.84 -21.59 -8.36
CA ASN A 272 -16.08 -22.21 -9.45
C ASN A 272 -16.94 -23.22 -10.23
N LEU A 273 -17.73 -24.04 -9.54
CA LEU A 273 -18.65 -24.99 -10.19
C LEU A 273 -19.73 -24.27 -11.01
N PHE A 274 -20.31 -23.20 -10.46
CA PHE A 274 -21.33 -22.37 -11.12
C PHE A 274 -20.81 -21.75 -12.43
N ASN A 275 -19.62 -21.15 -12.41
CA ASN A 275 -19.03 -20.61 -13.64
C ASN A 275 -18.62 -21.70 -14.62
N LYS A 276 -18.03 -22.80 -14.13
CA LYS A 276 -17.64 -23.92 -14.99
C LYS A 276 -18.85 -24.53 -15.72
N SER A 277 -20.02 -24.58 -15.09
CA SER A 277 -21.25 -25.02 -15.78
C SER A 277 -21.71 -24.06 -16.88
N ALA A 278 -21.27 -22.80 -16.86
CA ALA A 278 -21.61 -21.79 -17.85
C ALA A 278 -20.55 -21.62 -18.96
N ASP A 279 -19.34 -22.19 -18.81
CA ASP A 279 -18.25 -22.07 -19.79
C ASP A 279 -18.68 -22.47 -21.21
N ARG A 280 -19.58 -23.44 -21.33
CA ARG A 280 -20.13 -23.90 -22.61
C ARG A 280 -20.85 -22.80 -23.40
N PHE A 281 -21.54 -21.89 -22.72
CA PHE A 281 -22.29 -20.80 -23.37
C PHE A 281 -21.33 -19.72 -23.92
N PHE A 282 -20.18 -19.54 -23.28
CA PHE A 282 -19.21 -18.51 -23.68
C PHE A 282 -18.11 -19.03 -24.61
N ALA A 283 -18.04 -20.33 -24.87
CA ALA A 283 -17.01 -20.93 -25.73
C ALA A 283 -17.02 -20.34 -27.14
N GLU A 284 -18.17 -20.34 -27.80
CA GLU A 284 -18.34 -19.83 -29.17
C GLU A 284 -18.03 -18.33 -29.26
N LYS A 285 -18.52 -17.54 -28.30
CA LYS A 285 -18.24 -16.09 -28.22
C LYS A 285 -16.74 -15.83 -27.98
N LYS A 286 -16.09 -16.65 -27.16
CA LYS A 286 -14.65 -16.55 -26.89
C LYS A 286 -13.84 -16.88 -28.14
N ASP A 287 -14.25 -17.87 -28.92
CA ASP A 287 -13.56 -18.24 -30.15
C ASP A 287 -13.78 -17.20 -31.26
N LYS A 288 -14.99 -16.63 -31.39
CA LYS A 288 -15.24 -15.45 -32.23
C LYS A 288 -14.32 -14.27 -31.87
N ILE A 289 -14.20 -13.94 -30.58
CA ILE A 289 -13.29 -12.88 -30.09
C ILE A 289 -11.83 -13.20 -30.42
N LYS A 290 -11.37 -14.44 -30.22
CA LYS A 290 -10.00 -14.83 -30.55
C LYS A 290 -9.71 -14.69 -32.04
N ASN A 291 -10.63 -15.14 -32.89
CA ASN A 291 -10.48 -15.04 -34.34
C ASN A 291 -10.41 -13.57 -34.78
N GLU A 292 -11.29 -12.71 -34.26
CA GLU A 292 -11.23 -11.27 -34.51
C GLU A 292 -9.90 -10.65 -34.02
N ILE A 293 -9.36 -11.07 -32.86
CA ILE A 293 -8.06 -10.59 -32.37
C ILE A 293 -6.92 -11.00 -33.31
N ILE A 294 -6.96 -12.20 -33.89
CA ILE A 294 -5.96 -12.65 -34.88
C ILE A 294 -6.02 -11.73 -36.10
N VAL A 295 -7.22 -11.42 -36.61
CA VAL A 295 -7.41 -10.48 -37.71
C VAL A 295 -6.88 -9.09 -37.36
N ILE A 296 -7.18 -8.57 -36.16
CA ILE A 296 -6.66 -7.26 -35.70
C ILE A 296 -5.13 -7.24 -35.68
N LYS A 297 -4.49 -8.32 -35.22
CA LYS A 297 -3.03 -8.44 -35.19
C LYS A 297 -2.45 -8.47 -36.59
N ASP A 298 -3.06 -9.22 -37.50
CA ASP A 298 -2.68 -9.27 -38.90
C ASP A 298 -2.78 -7.88 -39.55
N LEU A 299 -3.93 -7.19 -39.40
CA LEU A 299 -4.14 -5.82 -39.88
C LEU A 299 -3.08 -4.84 -39.33
N ASN A 300 -2.74 -4.91 -38.04
CA ASN A 300 -1.69 -4.05 -37.48
C ASN A 300 -0.30 -4.39 -38.03
N SER A 301 -0.04 -5.65 -38.35
CA SER A 301 1.23 -6.04 -38.97
C SER A 301 1.35 -5.52 -40.39
N LYS A 302 0.27 -5.61 -41.18
CA LYS A 302 0.19 -5.10 -42.56
C LYS A 302 0.26 -3.58 -42.62
N LEU A 303 -0.37 -2.89 -41.66
CA LEU A 303 -0.25 -1.43 -41.50
C LEU A 303 1.21 -1.01 -41.33
N LYS A 304 1.96 -1.70 -40.46
CA LYS A 304 3.38 -1.37 -40.19
C LYS A 304 4.32 -1.65 -41.34
N LYS A 305 3.96 -2.60 -42.21
CA LYS A 305 4.71 -2.91 -43.43
C LYS A 305 4.29 -2.05 -44.62
N GLU A 306 3.33 -1.14 -44.43
CA GLU A 306 2.73 -0.31 -45.50
C GLU A 306 2.11 -1.16 -46.64
N GLU A 307 1.69 -2.40 -46.33
CA GLU A 307 1.14 -3.37 -47.31
C GLU A 307 -0.36 -3.16 -47.58
N ILE A 308 -1.06 -2.39 -46.74
CA ILE A 308 -2.50 -2.14 -46.83
C ILE A 308 -2.80 -0.66 -46.59
N SER A 309 -3.79 -0.12 -47.30
CA SER A 309 -4.23 1.27 -47.13
C SER A 309 -5.03 1.48 -45.84
N ILE A 310 -4.97 2.69 -45.28
CA ILE A 310 -5.73 3.04 -44.06
C ILE A 310 -7.26 2.96 -44.32
N SER A 311 -7.71 3.20 -45.56
CA SER A 311 -9.10 3.01 -45.98
C SER A 311 -9.55 1.56 -45.86
N GLU A 312 -8.76 0.62 -46.38
CA GLU A 312 -9.04 -0.82 -46.32
C GLU A 312 -9.07 -1.33 -44.87
N ILE A 313 -8.13 -0.87 -44.03
CA ILE A 313 -8.13 -1.23 -42.59
C ILE A 313 -9.41 -0.75 -41.92
N ASN A 314 -9.86 0.47 -42.22
CA ASN A 314 -11.10 1.01 -41.64
C ASN A 314 -12.34 0.26 -42.09
N GLU A 315 -12.36 -0.29 -43.31
CA GLU A 315 -13.44 -1.16 -43.78
C GLU A 315 -13.44 -2.49 -43.03
N SER A 316 -12.30 -3.18 -42.94
CA SER A 316 -12.19 -4.42 -42.16
C SER A 316 -12.49 -4.23 -40.67
N LEU A 317 -12.21 -3.04 -40.12
CA LEU A 317 -12.57 -2.71 -38.73
C LEU A 317 -14.07 -2.56 -38.48
N LYS A 318 -14.88 -2.34 -39.52
CA LYS A 318 -16.36 -2.32 -39.40
C LYS A 318 -16.91 -3.72 -39.13
N GLU A 319 -16.25 -4.75 -39.67
CA GLU A 319 -16.65 -6.16 -39.53
C GLU A 319 -16.30 -6.73 -38.15
N ILE A 320 -15.39 -6.10 -37.41
CA ILE A 320 -15.04 -6.50 -36.04
C ILE A 320 -16.12 -6.02 -35.07
N ILE A 321 -16.89 -6.95 -34.50
CA ILE A 321 -18.02 -6.64 -33.61
C ILE A 321 -17.68 -6.95 -32.15
N HIS A 322 -17.06 -8.09 -31.86
CA HIS A 322 -16.91 -8.60 -30.50
C HIS A 322 -15.61 -8.15 -29.80
N ALA A 323 -14.54 -7.88 -30.54
CA ALA A 323 -13.20 -7.56 -30.03
C ALA A 323 -12.88 -6.05 -29.98
N LYS A 324 -13.87 -5.16 -30.15
CA LYS A 324 -13.69 -3.70 -30.13
C LYS A 324 -13.03 -3.16 -28.85
N ASN A 325 -13.25 -3.82 -27.71
CA ASN A 325 -12.68 -3.41 -26.43
C ASN A 325 -11.30 -4.03 -26.13
N SER A 326 -10.77 -4.87 -27.01
CA SER A 326 -9.47 -5.52 -26.83
C SER A 326 -8.32 -4.49 -26.83
N ASN A 327 -7.23 -4.84 -26.16
CA ASN A 327 -6.03 -4.00 -26.15
C ASN A 327 -5.41 -3.91 -27.55
N GLU A 328 -5.51 -4.99 -28.33
CA GLU A 328 -5.08 -5.06 -29.72
C GLU A 328 -5.85 -4.08 -30.61
N TYR A 329 -7.17 -3.99 -30.46
CA TYR A 329 -7.99 -3.05 -31.22
C TYR A 329 -7.61 -1.59 -30.90
N LYS A 330 -7.45 -1.26 -29.61
CA LYS A 330 -7.00 0.07 -29.18
C LYS A 330 -5.60 0.41 -29.70
N LYS A 331 -4.70 -0.58 -29.71
CA LYS A 331 -3.35 -0.41 -30.24
C LYS A 331 -3.38 -0.13 -31.74
N LEU A 332 -4.13 -0.92 -32.52
CA LEU A 332 -4.32 -0.69 -33.95
C LEU A 332 -4.88 0.72 -34.22
N GLN A 333 -5.90 1.16 -33.49
CA GLN A 333 -6.43 2.53 -33.64
C GLN A 333 -5.37 3.61 -33.35
N SER A 334 -4.53 3.41 -32.32
CA SER A 334 -3.45 4.34 -32.00
C SER A 334 -2.37 4.39 -33.08
N ASP A 335 -2.05 3.23 -33.68
CA ASP A 335 -1.06 3.11 -34.74
C ASP A 335 -1.60 3.75 -36.04
N ILE A 336 -2.88 3.53 -36.38
CA ILE A 336 -3.58 4.23 -37.49
C ILE A 336 -3.51 5.75 -37.31
N LYS A 337 -3.75 6.27 -36.09
CA LYS A 337 -3.68 7.71 -35.82
C LYS A 337 -2.28 8.28 -36.04
N LYS A 338 -1.23 7.52 -35.71
CA LYS A 338 0.15 7.93 -35.96
C LYS A 338 0.46 7.99 -37.45
N GLU A 339 0.07 6.97 -38.20
CA GLU A 339 0.28 6.96 -39.66
C GLU A 339 -0.51 8.09 -40.35
N LEU A 340 -1.76 8.36 -39.94
CA LEU A 340 -2.52 9.51 -40.44
C LEU A 340 -1.82 10.84 -40.16
N ASN A 341 -1.19 11.00 -38.98
CA ASN A 341 -0.44 12.20 -38.67
C ASN A 341 0.85 12.32 -39.50
N LYS A 342 1.54 11.20 -39.74
CA LYS A 342 2.71 11.15 -40.63
C LYS A 342 2.35 11.56 -42.05
N VAL A 343 1.27 11.02 -42.62
CA VAL A 343 0.75 11.40 -43.95
C VAL A 343 0.36 12.87 -43.99
N LYS A 344 -0.31 13.39 -42.95
CA LYS A 344 -0.63 14.83 -42.85
C LYS A 344 0.61 15.70 -42.82
N LEU A 345 1.65 15.30 -42.09
CA LEU A 345 2.90 16.05 -42.03
C LEU A 345 3.62 16.04 -43.38
N LEU A 346 3.70 14.89 -44.05
CA LEU A 346 4.27 14.77 -45.39
C LEU A 346 3.52 15.63 -46.42
N ASN A 347 2.19 15.66 -46.36
CA ASN A 347 1.38 16.53 -47.22
C ASN A 347 1.57 18.02 -46.89
N LYS A 348 1.82 18.35 -45.63
CA LYS A 348 2.15 19.71 -45.20
C LYS A 348 3.51 20.14 -45.75
N GLU A 349 4.52 19.28 -45.62
CA GLU A 349 5.87 19.51 -46.15
C GLU A 349 5.88 19.65 -47.68
N SER A 350 5.13 18.80 -48.40
CA SER A 350 5.00 18.89 -49.86
C SER A 350 4.30 20.18 -50.29
N LYS A 351 3.27 20.63 -49.54
CA LYS A 351 2.62 21.92 -49.75
C LYS A 351 3.58 23.09 -49.52
N ILE A 352 4.34 23.09 -48.43
CA ILE A 352 5.34 24.15 -48.16
C ILE A 352 6.37 24.20 -49.29
N LYS A 353 6.86 23.04 -49.72
CA LYS A 353 7.85 22.94 -50.79
C LYS A 353 7.34 23.51 -52.11
N SER A 354 6.11 23.18 -52.51
CA SER A 354 5.53 23.71 -53.76
C SER A 354 5.36 25.23 -53.73
N TYR A 355 5.13 25.83 -52.55
CA TYR A 355 5.07 27.27 -52.38
C TYR A 355 6.46 27.91 -52.42
N ILE A 356 7.47 27.30 -51.80
CA ILE A 356 8.85 27.81 -51.84
C ILE A 356 9.40 27.79 -53.27
N ASP A 357 9.07 26.75 -54.04
CA ASP A 357 9.53 26.56 -55.42
C ASP A 357 8.92 27.57 -56.42
N LEU A 358 7.87 28.32 -56.05
CA LEU A 358 7.23 29.32 -56.93
C LEU A 358 8.23 30.34 -57.49
N TYR A 359 9.24 30.77 -56.74
CA TYR A 359 10.24 31.73 -57.26
C TYR A 359 11.20 31.09 -58.25
N ASN A 360 11.49 29.80 -58.12
CA ASN A 360 12.26 29.09 -59.13
C ASN A 360 11.44 28.93 -60.42
N ILE A 361 10.13 28.74 -60.30
CA ILE A 361 9.19 28.70 -61.42
C ILE A 361 9.09 30.07 -62.10
N LEU A 362 8.95 31.16 -61.33
CA LEU A 362 8.96 32.53 -61.85
C LEU A 362 10.26 32.80 -62.62
N ASN A 363 11.42 32.37 -62.12
CA ASN A 363 12.70 32.53 -62.83
C ASN A 363 12.91 31.52 -63.99
N LYS A 364 11.87 30.78 -64.40
CA LYS A 364 11.90 29.78 -65.47
C LYS A 364 12.94 28.66 -65.27
N LYS A 365 13.31 28.37 -64.01
CA LYS A 365 14.26 27.29 -63.66
C LYS A 365 13.57 25.94 -63.46
N ILE A 366 12.27 25.96 -63.15
CA ILE A 366 11.42 24.79 -62.94
C ILE A 366 10.20 24.96 -63.85
N ASP A 367 9.69 23.86 -64.40
CA ASP A 367 8.49 23.87 -65.24
C ASP A 367 7.25 24.34 -64.45
N ILE A 368 6.41 25.15 -65.09
CA ILE A 368 5.22 25.78 -64.52
C ILE A 368 4.22 24.75 -63.98
N ASN A 369 4.22 23.54 -64.52
CA ASN A 369 3.39 22.43 -64.09
C ASN A 369 3.64 21.98 -62.63
N HIS A 370 4.74 22.40 -62.01
CA HIS A 370 5.04 22.12 -60.60
C HIS A 370 4.41 23.14 -59.63
N ALA A 371 3.82 24.23 -60.15
CA ALA A 371 3.13 25.20 -59.31
C ALA A 371 1.73 24.69 -58.91
N PRO A 372 1.25 25.00 -57.69
CA PRO A 372 -0.15 24.82 -57.35
C PRO A 372 -1.07 25.57 -58.33
N ASN A 373 -2.17 24.93 -58.75
CA ASN A 373 -3.10 25.47 -59.76
C ASN A 373 -3.56 26.91 -59.50
N ILE A 374 -3.69 27.29 -58.23
CA ILE A 374 -4.13 28.63 -57.80
C ILE A 374 -3.20 29.74 -58.32
N PHE A 375 -1.91 29.45 -58.52
CA PHE A 375 -0.91 30.44 -58.91
C PHE A 375 -0.66 30.49 -60.43
N LEU A 376 -1.09 29.49 -61.21
CA LEU A 376 -0.75 29.36 -62.64
C LEU A 376 -1.12 30.60 -63.45
N ASP A 377 -2.34 31.12 -63.29
CA ASP A 377 -2.81 32.31 -64.01
C ASP A 377 -1.99 33.55 -63.66
N SER A 378 -1.64 33.72 -62.37
CA SER A 378 -0.82 34.85 -61.92
C SER A 378 0.61 34.76 -62.45
N ILE A 379 1.19 33.56 -62.51
CA ILE A 379 2.54 33.33 -63.04
C ILE A 379 2.58 33.64 -64.54
N ASN A 380 1.60 33.17 -65.30
CA ASN A 380 1.52 33.45 -66.74
C ASN A 380 1.39 34.95 -67.02
N ASN A 381 0.59 35.67 -66.23
CA ASN A 381 0.47 37.11 -66.33
C ASN A 381 1.77 37.85 -65.98
N SER A 382 2.50 37.38 -64.96
CA SER A 382 3.77 37.95 -64.53
C SER A 382 4.84 37.94 -65.63
N PHE A 383 4.84 36.94 -66.52
CA PHE A 383 5.80 36.88 -67.63
C PHE A 383 5.64 38.01 -68.66
N ASN A 384 4.49 38.70 -68.68
CA ASN A 384 4.25 39.85 -69.56
C ASN A 384 4.69 41.19 -68.94
N ASN A 385 5.16 41.19 -67.68
CA ASN A 385 5.60 42.41 -67.00
C ASN A 385 6.97 42.86 -67.48
N ASN A 386 7.14 44.17 -67.70
CA ASN A 386 8.41 44.74 -68.15
C ASN A 386 9.41 44.96 -67.01
N GLU A 387 8.95 45.43 -65.84
CA GLU A 387 9.77 45.74 -64.66
C GLU A 387 9.05 45.31 -63.36
N SER A 388 9.81 45.03 -62.31
CA SER A 388 9.30 44.66 -60.99
C SER A 388 9.01 45.88 -60.10
N ASP A 389 7.87 45.88 -59.40
CA ASP A 389 7.58 46.92 -58.40
C ASP A 389 8.20 46.58 -57.04
N LEU A 390 9.41 47.09 -56.80
CA LEU A 390 10.14 46.86 -55.55
C LEU A 390 9.39 47.34 -54.29
N LYS A 391 8.50 48.34 -54.38
CA LYS A 391 7.76 48.82 -53.19
C LYS A 391 6.69 47.80 -52.81
N GLU A 392 5.94 47.31 -53.78
CA GLU A 392 4.91 46.29 -53.58
C GLU A 392 5.52 44.94 -53.15
N LEU A 393 6.65 44.53 -53.74
CA LEU A 393 7.35 43.31 -53.34
C LEU A 393 7.87 43.40 -51.89
N ASN A 394 8.40 44.55 -51.48
CA ASN A 394 8.80 44.80 -50.09
C ASN A 394 7.58 44.80 -49.15
N TYR A 395 6.47 45.45 -49.56
CA TYR A 395 5.22 45.47 -48.79
C TYR A 395 4.71 44.05 -48.52
N VAL A 396 4.63 43.20 -49.55
CA VAL A 396 4.21 41.79 -49.38
C VAL A 396 5.13 41.04 -48.44
N CYS A 397 6.45 41.17 -48.61
CA CYS A 397 7.43 40.52 -47.76
C CYS A 397 7.24 40.88 -46.28
N ILE A 398 7.11 42.18 -45.98
CA ILE A 398 6.94 42.68 -44.61
C ILE A 398 5.56 42.29 -44.05
N LYS A 399 4.51 42.31 -44.87
CA LYS A 399 3.16 41.89 -44.45
C LYS A 399 3.12 40.41 -44.10
N LEU A 400 3.82 39.55 -44.85
CA LEU A 400 4.00 38.13 -44.51
C LEU A 400 4.83 37.95 -43.24
N GLU A 401 5.89 38.74 -43.02
CA GLU A 401 6.68 38.70 -41.78
C GLU A 401 5.87 39.10 -40.54
N VAL A 402 4.99 40.12 -40.66
CA VAL A 402 4.07 40.52 -39.59
C VAL A 402 3.11 39.37 -39.26
N LYS A 403 2.54 38.72 -40.28
CA LYS A 403 1.64 37.57 -40.10
C LYS A 403 2.35 36.36 -39.49
N ALA A 404 3.58 36.08 -39.91
CA ALA A 404 4.39 34.96 -39.40
C ALA A 404 5.00 35.23 -38.02
N GLY A 405 4.90 36.47 -37.50
CA GLY A 405 5.56 36.87 -36.24
C GLY A 405 7.09 36.96 -36.33
N ILE A 406 7.65 36.98 -37.54
CA ILE A 406 9.09 37.06 -37.79
C ILE A 406 9.52 38.54 -37.74
N LYS A 407 10.71 38.84 -37.20
CA LYS A 407 11.26 40.20 -37.15
C LYS A 407 11.74 40.66 -38.54
N SER A 408 11.24 41.82 -38.99
CA SER A 408 11.72 42.49 -40.21
C SER A 408 13.13 43.08 -40.03
N LEU A 409 13.78 43.43 -41.14
CA LEU A 409 15.06 44.15 -41.13
C LEU A 409 14.90 45.55 -40.51
N LYS A 410 15.97 46.09 -39.91
CA LYS A 410 15.95 47.42 -39.28
C LYS A 410 15.47 48.54 -40.22
N LYS A 411 15.84 48.46 -41.50
CA LYS A 411 15.44 49.42 -42.55
C LYS A 411 13.94 49.36 -42.92
N ASP A 412 13.27 48.26 -42.60
CA ASP A 412 11.88 47.99 -42.98
C ASP A 412 10.91 48.29 -41.82
N GLN A 413 11.41 48.80 -40.69
CA GLN A 413 10.64 48.95 -39.44
C GLN A 413 9.50 49.97 -39.56
N GLU A 414 9.71 51.06 -40.32
CA GLU A 414 8.66 52.06 -40.55
C GLU A 414 7.48 51.46 -41.32
N ILE A 415 7.77 50.74 -42.41
CA ILE A 415 6.77 50.04 -43.23
C ILE A 415 6.06 48.96 -42.40
N ARG A 416 6.81 48.25 -41.55
CA ARG A 416 6.23 47.26 -40.62
C ARG A 416 5.23 47.89 -39.67
N ASN A 417 5.56 49.03 -39.06
CA ASN A 417 4.67 49.74 -38.15
C ASN A 417 3.41 50.22 -38.88
N GLN A 418 3.54 50.71 -40.12
CA GLN A 418 2.42 51.10 -40.97
C GLN A 418 1.48 49.91 -41.27
N ILE A 419 2.03 48.76 -41.67
CA ILE A 419 1.25 47.54 -41.93
C ILE A 419 0.56 47.04 -40.66
N GLN A 420 1.21 47.13 -39.48
CA GLN A 420 0.58 46.74 -38.22
C GLN A 420 -0.60 47.64 -37.85
N LEU A 421 -0.48 48.96 -38.10
CA LEU A 421 -1.58 49.90 -37.92
C LEU A 421 -2.72 49.66 -38.93
N GLU A 422 -2.39 49.34 -40.18
CA GLU A 422 -3.35 48.96 -41.22
C GLU A 422 -4.15 47.71 -40.78
N LEU A 423 -3.46 46.65 -40.35
CA LEU A 423 -4.09 45.42 -39.87
C LEU A 423 -4.94 45.64 -38.61
N LEU A 424 -4.50 46.51 -37.69
CA LEU A 424 -5.27 46.91 -36.52
C LEU A 424 -6.55 47.64 -36.94
N SER A 425 -6.44 48.64 -37.81
CA SER A 425 -7.57 49.39 -38.37
C SER A 425 -8.59 48.46 -39.05
N ASN A 426 -8.11 47.54 -39.91
CA ASN A 426 -8.96 46.59 -40.62
C ASN A 426 -9.70 45.64 -39.66
N LYS A 427 -9.05 45.25 -38.55
CA LYS A 427 -9.67 44.41 -37.51
C LYS A 427 -10.80 45.13 -36.76
N PHE A 428 -10.68 46.45 -36.54
CA PHE A 428 -11.70 47.24 -35.84
C PHE A 428 -12.85 47.69 -36.76
N ASN A 429 -12.57 47.93 -38.04
CA ASN A 429 -13.52 48.59 -38.94
C ASN A 429 -14.40 47.64 -39.79
N LYS A 430 -14.26 46.30 -39.69
CA LYS A 430 -15.00 45.30 -40.51
C LYS A 430 -15.20 45.75 -41.97
N SER A 431 -14.17 46.34 -42.58
CA SER A 431 -14.22 46.77 -43.97
C SER A 431 -13.91 45.57 -44.86
N ASP A 432 -14.91 45.07 -45.59
CA ASP A 432 -14.81 43.99 -46.61
C ASP A 432 -13.96 44.36 -47.84
N LYS A 433 -13.00 45.26 -47.72
CA LYS A 433 -12.15 45.73 -48.84
C LYS A 433 -10.67 45.70 -48.49
N SER A 434 -10.10 44.51 -48.47
CA SER A 434 -8.75 44.26 -49.00
C SER A 434 -8.57 42.76 -49.27
N ASN A 435 -8.59 42.37 -50.56
CA ASN A 435 -8.33 41.00 -51.04
C ASN A 435 -6.86 40.53 -50.82
N LEU A 436 -6.17 40.99 -49.77
CA LEU A 436 -4.73 40.85 -49.57
C LEU A 436 -4.37 40.43 -48.13
N ASP A 437 -5.19 39.58 -47.52
CA ASP A 437 -5.00 39.16 -46.13
C ASP A 437 -4.70 37.67 -45.94
N ASP A 438 -5.02 36.79 -46.89
CA ASP A 438 -4.57 35.41 -46.87
C ASP A 438 -3.19 35.25 -47.55
N VAL A 439 -2.48 34.18 -47.19
CA VAL A 439 -1.13 33.89 -47.70
C VAL A 439 -1.14 33.74 -49.21
N ASP A 440 -2.18 33.11 -49.75
CA ASP A 440 -2.30 32.82 -51.18
C ASP A 440 -2.46 34.14 -51.96
N SER A 441 -3.36 35.03 -51.52
CA SER A 441 -3.52 36.35 -52.15
C SER A 441 -2.27 37.23 -52.07
N LEU A 442 -1.53 37.19 -50.95
CA LEU A 442 -0.26 37.92 -50.81
C LEU A 442 0.80 37.38 -51.78
N ILE A 443 0.91 36.06 -51.92
CA ILE A 443 1.82 35.44 -52.89
C ILE A 443 1.39 35.75 -54.33
N ILE A 444 0.10 35.72 -54.64
CA ILE A 444 -0.44 36.14 -55.94
C ILE A 444 -0.07 37.60 -56.23
N HIS A 445 -0.15 38.48 -55.24
CA HIS A 445 0.24 39.90 -55.39
C HIS A 445 1.74 40.06 -55.60
N PHE A 446 2.56 39.27 -54.90
CA PHE A 446 4.00 39.24 -55.17
C PHE A 446 4.27 38.81 -56.62
N ILE A 447 3.64 37.72 -57.07
CA ILE A 447 3.80 37.20 -58.43
C ILE A 447 3.39 38.26 -59.46
N LYS A 448 2.24 38.90 -59.29
CA LYS A 448 1.72 39.91 -60.23
C LYS A 448 2.61 41.15 -60.37
N ASN A 449 3.37 41.50 -59.33
CA ASN A 449 4.26 42.67 -59.32
C ASN A 449 5.74 42.31 -59.59
N PHE A 450 6.03 41.04 -59.89
CA PHE A 450 7.35 40.56 -60.26
C PHE A 450 7.50 40.50 -61.78
N SER A 451 8.69 40.81 -62.29
CA SER A 451 9.12 40.58 -63.67
C SER A 451 10.40 39.74 -63.69
N THR A 452 10.48 38.84 -64.67
CA THR A 452 11.68 38.03 -64.91
C THR A 452 12.81 38.82 -65.55
N ASN A 453 12.50 39.94 -66.21
CA ASN A 453 13.43 40.68 -67.04
C ASN A 453 14.43 41.50 -66.21
N ASP A 454 14.08 41.86 -64.97
CA ASP A 454 14.90 42.65 -64.05
C ASP A 454 15.24 41.92 -62.74
N ALA A 455 15.12 40.59 -62.74
CA ALA A 455 15.41 39.73 -61.60
C ALA A 455 16.87 39.90 -61.10
N LYS A 456 17.01 40.42 -59.88
CA LYS A 456 18.28 40.75 -59.22
C LYS A 456 18.43 40.03 -57.88
N LYS A 457 19.64 40.09 -57.30
CA LYS A 457 19.93 39.54 -55.96
C LYS A 457 18.95 40.04 -54.88
N SER A 458 18.52 41.29 -54.96
CA SER A 458 17.51 41.89 -54.06
C SER A 458 16.18 41.13 -54.05
N HIS A 459 15.70 40.68 -55.21
CA HIS A 459 14.46 39.92 -55.36
C HIS A 459 14.59 38.53 -54.71
N ASN A 460 15.74 37.88 -54.89
CA ASN A 460 16.03 36.59 -54.26
C ASN A 460 16.12 36.71 -52.73
N ASP A 461 16.73 37.78 -52.23
CA ASP A 461 16.82 38.03 -50.78
C ASP A 461 15.44 38.31 -50.16
N LEU A 462 14.54 38.98 -50.89
CA LEU A 462 13.13 39.12 -50.50
C LEU A 462 12.40 37.78 -50.49
N TRP A 463 12.55 36.97 -51.55
CA TRP A 463 11.91 35.67 -51.61
C TRP A 463 12.41 34.75 -50.49
N LYS A 464 13.70 34.74 -50.15
CA LYS A 464 14.22 33.96 -49.00
C LYS A 464 13.56 34.32 -47.68
N ARG A 465 13.22 35.60 -47.47
CA ARG A 465 12.46 36.05 -46.29
C ARG A 465 11.02 35.54 -46.37
N ILE A 466 10.40 35.62 -47.54
CA ILE A 466 9.06 35.08 -47.80
C ILE A 466 9.02 33.57 -47.58
N SER A 467 9.99 32.79 -48.06
CA SER A 467 10.08 31.34 -47.85
C SER A 467 10.08 30.97 -46.36
N LYS A 468 10.84 31.70 -45.55
CA LYS A 468 10.83 31.53 -44.08
C LYS A 468 9.46 31.85 -43.46
N CYS A 469 8.74 32.83 -44.01
CA CYS A 469 7.38 33.13 -43.57
C CYS A 469 6.41 32.01 -43.97
N ILE A 470 6.54 31.46 -45.17
CA ILE A 470 5.72 30.36 -45.68
C ILE A 470 5.90 29.10 -44.81
N GLU A 471 7.13 28.75 -44.41
CA GLU A 471 7.40 27.62 -43.51
C GLU A 471 6.71 27.74 -42.14
N VAL A 472 6.47 28.96 -41.66
CA VAL A 472 5.82 29.23 -40.38
C VAL A 472 4.30 29.30 -40.53
N LEU A 473 3.81 29.85 -41.64
CA LEU A 473 2.39 30.14 -41.86
C LEU A 473 1.59 28.95 -42.40
N LEU A 474 2.23 28.06 -43.16
CA LEU A 474 1.60 26.85 -43.70
C LEU A 474 1.84 25.64 -42.81
#